data_AF-A0A925M9C4-F1
#
_entry.id   AF-A0A925M9C4-F1
#
_cell.length_a   1.000
_cell.length_b   1.000
_cell.length_c   1.000
_cell.angle_alpha   90.00
_cell.angle_beta   90.00
_cell.angle_gamma   90.00
#
_symmetry.space_group_name_H-M   'P 1'
#
loop_
_entity.id
_entity.type
_entity.pdbx_description
1 polymer ?
#
loop_
_entity_poly.entity_id
_entity_poly.type
_entity_poly.pdbx_seq_one_letter_code
_entity_poly.pdbx_strand_id
1 'polypeptide(L)'
;MRALLLAIAVVVCAAGCTEPRSTACKDVCKREAECIDSTGSKTPFDEKECIAACAALEHDVEHSAAKVARHIDCVSKQQACPAVLECK
;
A
#
# COMPACT_ATOMS: atom_id res chain seq x y z
N MET A 1 -52.08 19.98 -3.35
CA MET A 1 -51.34 19.06 -4.26
C MET A 1 -49.96 18.89 -3.65
N ARG A 2 -49.77 17.91 -2.74
CA ARG A 2 -49.28 16.56 -3.10
C ARG A 2 -48.03 16.72 -3.98
N ALA A 3 -46.87 16.79 -3.35
CA ALA A 3 -46.01 15.62 -3.19
C ALA A 3 -45.55 15.12 -4.57
N LEU A 4 -44.40 15.61 -5.01
CA LEU A 4 -43.58 15.21 -6.17
C LEU A 4 -42.62 16.41 -6.36
N LEU A 5 -41.31 16.36 -6.13
CA LEU A 5 -40.33 15.29 -6.26
C LEU A 5 -39.20 15.60 -5.25
N LEU A 6 -38.93 14.73 -4.26
CA LEU A 6 -37.94 13.66 -4.40
C LEU A 6 -36.58 14.23 -4.83
N ALA A 7 -35.73 14.52 -3.85
CA ALA A 7 -34.68 13.58 -3.46
C ALA A 7 -33.64 13.43 -4.57
N ILE A 8 -32.72 14.40 -4.66
CA ILE A 8 -31.41 14.13 -5.23
C ILE A 8 -30.42 14.31 -4.08
N ALA A 9 -30.43 13.30 -3.23
CA ALA A 9 -29.26 12.90 -2.48
C ALA A 9 -28.17 12.55 -3.51
N VAL A 10 -27.32 13.52 -3.88
CA VAL A 10 -26.04 13.17 -4.52
C VAL A 10 -25.14 12.65 -3.41
N VAL A 11 -25.34 11.37 -3.15
CA VAL A 11 -24.33 10.35 -2.91
C VAL A 11 -22.96 10.93 -2.55
N VAL A 12 -22.67 10.81 -1.26
CA VAL A 12 -21.34 10.70 -0.70
C VAL A 12 -20.55 9.69 -1.54
N CYS A 13 -19.81 10.17 -2.53
CA CYS A 13 -18.61 9.51 -2.99
C CYS A 13 -17.44 10.14 -2.25
N ALA A 14 -17.40 9.88 -0.95
CA ALA A 14 -16.10 9.71 -0.31
C ALA A 14 -15.45 8.52 -1.03
N ALA A 15 -14.76 8.81 -2.14
CA ALA A 15 -13.63 8.01 -2.59
C ALA A 15 -12.48 8.18 -1.58
N GLY A 16 -12.76 7.98 -0.29
CA GLY A 16 -11.84 7.24 0.53
C GLY A 16 -11.94 5.82 0.00
N CYS A 17 -11.26 5.56 -1.11
CA CYS A 17 -11.07 4.24 -1.65
C CYS A 17 -10.51 3.41 -0.50
N THR A 18 -11.37 2.62 0.15
CA THR A 18 -10.92 1.48 0.90
C THR A 18 -10.40 0.54 -0.17
N GLU A 19 -9.16 0.79 -0.61
CA GLU A 19 -8.40 -0.09 -1.48
C GLU A 19 -8.58 -1.50 -0.94
N PRO A 20 -8.75 -2.51 -1.81
CA PRO A 20 -8.56 -3.87 -1.38
C PRO A 20 -7.09 -3.94 -0.98
N ARG A 21 -6.80 -3.67 0.30
CA ARG A 21 -5.43 -3.57 0.82
C ARG A 21 -4.77 -4.88 0.48
N SER A 22 -3.93 -4.87 -0.54
CA SER A 22 -3.13 -6.03 -0.91
C SER A 22 -2.42 -6.51 0.34
N THR A 23 -2.80 -7.69 0.82
CA THR A 23 -2.25 -8.23 2.07
C THR A 23 -0.74 -8.36 1.96
N ALA A 24 -0.24 -8.69 0.77
CA ALA A 24 1.18 -8.76 0.47
C ALA A 24 1.87 -7.39 0.65
N CYS A 25 1.30 -6.31 0.07
CA CYS A 25 1.81 -4.95 0.28
C CYS A 25 1.76 -4.52 1.75
N LYS A 26 0.70 -4.88 2.48
CA LYS A 26 0.60 -4.60 3.91
C LYS A 26 1.71 -5.28 4.71
N ASP A 27 1.96 -6.55 4.45
CA ASP A 27 2.96 -7.32 5.19
C ASP A 27 4.38 -6.83 4.88
N VAL A 28 4.67 -6.47 3.63
CA VAL A 28 5.96 -5.93 3.21
C VAL A 28 6.21 -4.55 3.80
N CYS A 29 5.27 -3.61 3.63
CA CYS A 29 5.44 -2.25 4.15
C CYS A 29 5.54 -2.23 5.68
N LYS A 30 4.82 -3.13 6.38
CA LYS A 30 4.98 -3.29 7.83
C LYS A 30 6.38 -3.80 8.18
N ARG A 31 6.88 -4.82 7.46
CA ARG A 31 8.23 -5.38 7.67
C ARG A 31 9.31 -4.31 7.46
N GLU A 32 9.14 -3.47 6.44
CA GLU A 32 10.06 -2.38 6.16
C GLU A 32 10.02 -1.30 7.25
N ALA A 33 8.84 -0.90 7.72
CA ALA A 33 8.69 0.02 8.85
C ALA A 33 9.41 -0.51 10.09
N GLU A 34 9.14 -1.77 10.46
CA GLU A 34 9.78 -2.43 11.60
C GLU A 34 11.31 -2.45 11.47
N CYS A 35 11.83 -2.65 10.25
CA CYS A 35 13.26 -2.66 10.00
C CYS A 35 13.91 -1.28 9.96
N ILE A 36 13.22 -0.26 9.49
CA ILE A 36 13.67 1.14 9.55
C ILE A 36 13.79 1.57 11.01
N ASP A 37 12.76 1.30 11.82
CA ASP A 37 12.75 1.60 13.25
C ASP A 37 13.87 0.83 13.99
N SER A 38 14.02 -0.46 13.70
CA SER A 38 15.01 -1.33 14.37
C SER A 38 16.46 -0.98 14.03
N THR A 39 16.72 -0.48 12.81
CA THR A 39 18.08 -0.11 12.38
C THR A 39 18.44 1.33 12.74
N GLY A 40 17.50 2.10 13.29
CA GLY A 40 17.67 3.54 13.51
C GLY A 40 17.90 4.30 12.21
N SER A 41 17.38 3.77 11.09
CA SER A 41 17.47 4.43 9.80
C SER A 41 16.76 5.77 9.84
N LYS A 42 17.39 6.80 9.27
CA LYS A 42 16.80 8.15 9.19
C LYS A 42 15.87 8.32 8.00
N THR A 43 15.59 7.24 7.27
CA THR A 43 14.67 7.27 6.13
C THR A 43 13.27 7.60 6.64
N PRO A 44 12.65 8.72 6.20
CA PRO A 44 11.26 8.98 6.52
C PRO A 44 10.41 7.90 5.84
N PHE A 45 9.67 7.14 6.64
CA PHE A 45 8.83 6.05 6.16
C PHE A 45 7.43 6.19 6.73
N ASP A 46 6.43 6.23 5.84
CA ASP A 46 5.03 6.16 6.20
C ASP A 46 4.46 4.83 5.69
N GLU A 47 4.12 3.94 6.62
CA GLU A 47 3.57 2.62 6.29
C GLU A 47 2.30 2.72 5.42
N LYS A 48 1.45 3.72 5.68
CA LYS A 48 0.18 3.86 4.95
C LYS A 48 0.42 4.35 3.54
N GLU A 49 1.36 5.28 3.37
CA GLU A 49 1.78 5.74 2.04
C GLU A 49 2.44 4.61 1.24
N CYS A 50 3.30 3.81 1.88
CA CYS A 50 3.90 2.62 1.28
C CYS A 50 2.83 1.64 0.78
N ILE A 51 1.82 1.32 1.62
CA ILE A 51 0.76 0.38 1.25
C ILE A 51 -0.04 0.89 0.05
N ALA A 52 -0.40 2.16 0.05
CA ALA A 52 -1.16 2.77 -1.05
C ALA A 52 -0.34 2.77 -2.36
N ALA A 53 0.94 3.15 -2.29
CA ALA A 53 1.82 3.12 -3.45
C ALA A 53 2.04 1.69 -3.98
N CYS A 54 2.30 0.73 -3.09
CA CYS A 54 2.49 -0.67 -3.46
C CYS A 54 1.24 -1.24 -4.13
N ALA A 55 0.05 -1.02 -3.56
CA ALA A 55 -1.20 -1.50 -4.15
C ALA A 55 -1.49 -0.85 -5.50
N ALA A 56 -1.24 0.46 -5.65
CA ALA A 56 -1.40 1.14 -6.93
C ALA A 56 -0.46 0.57 -8.01
N LEU A 57 0.81 0.33 -7.66
CA LEU A 57 1.82 -0.22 -8.58
C LEU A 57 1.61 -1.71 -8.88
N GLU A 58 1.00 -2.47 -7.96
CA GLU A 58 0.66 -3.89 -8.16
C GLU A 58 -0.37 -4.07 -9.26
N HIS A 59 -1.29 -3.11 -9.41
CA HIS A 59 -2.32 -3.12 -10.46
C HIS A 59 -1.82 -2.57 -11.82
N ASP A 60 -0.67 -1.90 -11.86
CA ASP A 60 -0.03 -1.42 -13.09
C ASP A 60 0.79 -2.54 -13.75
N VAL A 61 0.07 -3.44 -14.43
CA VAL A 61 0.63 -4.64 -15.06
C VAL A 61 1.62 -4.35 -16.19
N GLU A 62 1.54 -3.19 -16.83
CA GLU A 62 2.38 -2.85 -17.99
C GLU A 62 3.77 -2.35 -17.59
N HIS A 63 3.91 -1.74 -16.40
CA HIS A 63 5.15 -1.08 -16.02
C HIS A 63 5.72 -1.48 -14.65
N SER A 64 4.86 -1.83 -13.68
CA SER A 64 5.25 -1.81 -12.27
C SER A 64 4.93 -3.10 -11.51
N ALA A 65 3.88 -3.84 -11.88
CA ALA A 65 3.44 -5.04 -11.16
C ALA A 65 4.55 -6.10 -11.00
N ALA A 66 5.34 -6.32 -12.06
CA ALA A 66 6.46 -7.26 -12.01
C ALA A 66 7.60 -6.82 -11.06
N LYS A 67 7.76 -5.50 -10.84
CA LYS A 67 8.72 -4.97 -9.87
C LYS A 67 8.19 -5.13 -8.46
N VAL A 68 6.91 -4.82 -8.23
CA VAL A 68 6.23 -5.02 -6.95
C VAL A 68 6.29 -6.49 -6.52
N ALA A 69 5.97 -7.42 -7.42
CA ALA A 69 6.05 -8.86 -7.13
C ALA A 69 7.47 -9.31 -6.76
N ARG A 70 8.50 -8.80 -7.45
CA ARG A 70 9.92 -9.10 -7.12
C ARG A 70 10.33 -8.53 -5.77
N HIS A 71 9.90 -7.32 -5.46
CA HIS A 71 10.19 -6.67 -4.19
C HIS A 71 9.52 -7.43 -3.03
N ILE A 72 8.23 -7.80 -3.18
CA ILE A 72 7.51 -8.63 -2.20
C ILE A 72 8.24 -9.96 -1.97
N ASP A 73 8.62 -10.65 -3.03
CA ASP A 73 9.37 -11.91 -2.94
C ASP A 73 10.70 -11.73 -2.22
N CYS A 74 11.46 -10.67 -2.53
CA CYS A 74 12.72 -10.35 -1.86
C CYS A 74 12.51 -10.16 -0.34
N VAL A 75 11.61 -9.25 0.05
CA VAL A 75 11.37 -8.94 1.47
C VAL A 75 10.86 -10.16 2.24
N SER A 76 10.01 -10.99 1.62
CA SER A 76 9.49 -12.21 2.24
C SER A 76 10.57 -13.24 2.58
N LYS A 77 11.68 -13.25 1.82
CA LYS A 77 12.80 -14.20 1.99
C LYS A 77 13.87 -13.70 2.96
N GLN A 78 13.93 -12.40 3.22
CA GLN A 78 14.94 -11.85 4.13
C GLN A 78 14.50 -12.01 5.59
N GLN A 79 15.45 -12.36 6.45
CA GLN A 79 15.24 -12.45 7.90
C GLN A 79 15.84 -11.24 8.63
N ALA A 80 17.00 -10.76 8.17
CA ALA A 80 17.72 -9.65 8.77
C ALA A 80 17.26 -8.31 8.19
N CYS A 81 17.05 -7.32 9.06
CA CYS A 81 16.59 -6.00 8.65
C CYS A 81 17.51 -5.26 7.66
N PRO A 82 18.85 -5.31 7.79
CA PRO A 82 19.70 -4.73 6.76
C PRO A 82 19.43 -5.30 5.36
N ALA A 83 19.19 -6.61 5.25
CA ALA A 83 18.89 -7.25 3.97
C ALA A 83 17.48 -6.92 3.44
N VAL A 84 16.50 -6.74 4.33
CA VAL A 84 15.15 -6.24 3.96
C VAL A 84 15.26 -4.86 3.30
N LEU A 85 16.06 -3.96 3.88
CA LEU A 85 16.22 -2.59 3.37
C LEU A 85 17.05 -2.50 2.07
N GLU A 86 17.68 -3.61 1.65
CA GLU A 86 18.37 -3.71 0.36
C GLU A 86 17.47 -4.23 -0.77
N CYS A 87 16.26 -4.71 -0.47
CA CYS A 87 15.29 -5.14 -1.48
C CYS A 87 14.77 -3.93 -2.28
N LYS A 88 15.03 -3.89 -3.60
CA LYS A 88 14.60 -2.83 -4.53
C LYS A 88 13.88 -3.37 -5.76
#